data_AF-A0A3N8BRU5-F1
#
_entry.id   AF-A0A3N8BRU5-F1
#
_cell.length_a   1.000
_cell.length_b   1.000
_cell.length_c   1.000
_cell.angle_alpha   90.00
_cell.angle_beta   90.00
_cell.angle_gamma   90.00
#
_symmetry.space_group_name_H-M   'P 1'
#
loop_
_entity.id
_entity.type
_entity.pdbx_description
1 polymer ?
#
loop_
_entity_poly.entity_id
_entity_poly.type
_entity_poly.pdbx_seq_one_letter_code
_entity_poly.pdbx_strand_id
1 'polypeptide(L)' 'MSHADYRSDSGMRAATSDTSDTAALDTIALVALARDAGMLVTLDGQIGRERYESVTGSIATLARFAQALQLAGIKAA' A
#
# COMPACT_ATOMS: atom_id res chain seq x y z
N MET A 1 24.24 36.11 -37.60
CA MET A 1 23.86 35.86 -36.19
C MET A 1 23.28 34.46 -36.15
N SER A 2 23.96 33.56 -35.43
CA SER A 2 23.89 32.10 -35.60
C SER A 2 22.74 31.47 -34.82
N HIS A 3 22.23 30.40 -35.43
CA HIS A 3 21.24 29.40 -35.03
C HIS A 3 20.97 29.23 -33.53
N ALA A 4 19.67 29.23 -33.20
CA ALA A 4 19.13 28.55 -32.03
C ALA A 4 19.48 27.06 -32.08
N ASP A 5 19.86 26.48 -30.94
CA ASP A 5 19.56 25.10 -30.52
C ASP A 5 20.30 24.78 -29.20
N TYR A 6 19.58 24.76 -28.08
CA TYR A 6 19.83 23.78 -27.02
C TYR A 6 18.60 23.64 -26.11
N ARG A 7 17.71 22.72 -26.49
CA ARG A 7 16.63 22.23 -25.63
C ARG A 7 17.19 21.06 -24.82
N SER A 8 17.70 21.34 -23.62
CA SER A 8 18.13 20.29 -22.69
C SER A 8 16.96 19.87 -21.80
N ASP A 9 16.02 19.14 -22.40
CA ASP A 9 14.97 18.41 -21.68
C ASP A 9 15.53 17.06 -21.24
N SER A 10 16.35 17.07 -20.19
CA SER A 10 16.88 15.84 -19.58
C SER A 10 17.31 16.14 -18.15
N GLY A 11 16.34 16.45 -17.30
CA GLY A 11 16.52 16.55 -15.87
C GLY A 11 15.33 15.92 -15.16
N MET A 12 15.51 14.69 -14.65
CA MET A 12 14.64 14.03 -13.67
C MET A 12 13.27 13.57 -14.18
N ARG A 13 13.24 12.66 -15.15
CA ARG A 13 12.13 11.71 -15.27
C ARG A 13 12.59 10.33 -14.78
N ALA A 14 11.82 9.77 -13.85
CA ALA A 14 11.94 8.44 -13.24
C ALA A 14 12.88 8.30 -12.03
N ALA A 15 12.47 8.88 -10.89
CA ALA A 15 12.87 8.39 -9.57
C ALA A 15 11.65 8.23 -8.63
N THR A 16 10.48 7.87 -9.17
CA THR A 16 9.23 7.82 -8.39
C THR A 16 8.32 6.64 -8.75
N SER A 17 8.86 5.50 -9.19
CA SER A 17 8.03 4.38 -9.65
C SER A 17 8.12 3.10 -8.83
N ASP A 18 9.19 2.89 -8.05
CA ASP A 18 9.45 1.55 -7.50
C ASP A 18 9.10 1.38 -6.01
N THR A 19 8.77 2.45 -5.29
CA THR A 19 8.43 2.36 -3.84
C THR A 19 6.92 2.25 -3.60
N SER A 20 6.09 2.73 -4.54
CA SER A 20 4.63 2.69 -4.41
C SER A 20 4.04 1.31 -4.66
N ASP A 21 4.64 0.54 -5.56
CA ASP A 21 4.11 -0.77 -5.95
C ASP A 21 4.36 -1.84 -4.87
N THR A 22 5.52 -1.84 -4.21
CA THR A 22 5.82 -2.74 -3.09
C THR A 22 4.92 -2.47 -1.89
N ALA A 23 4.75 -1.21 -1.51
CA ALA A 23 3.88 -0.83 -0.39
C ALA A 23 2.39 -1.13 -0.66
N ALA A 24 1.95 -0.99 -1.92
CA ALA A 24 0.60 -1.35 -2.33
C ALA A 24 0.36 -2.88 -2.29
N LEU A 25 1.36 -3.67 -2.70
CA LEU A 25 1.31 -5.13 -2.61
C LEU A 25 1.25 -5.63 -1.16
N ASP A 26 2.03 -5.01 -0.26
CA ASP A 26 2.02 -5.35 1.17
C ASP A 26 0.65 -5.04 1.81
N THR A 27 0.00 -3.96 1.40
CA THR A 27 -1.33 -3.59 1.90
C THR A 27 -2.40 -4.59 1.44
N ILE A 28 -2.37 -5.02 0.17
CA ILE A 28 -3.31 -6.04 -0.34
C ILE A 28 -3.13 -7.37 0.40
N ALA A 29 -1.89 -7.78 0.64
CA ALA A 29 -1.60 -9.00 1.41
C ALA A 29 -2.10 -8.88 2.87
N LEU A 30 -1.92 -7.72 3.49
CA LEU A 30 -2.40 -7.44 4.85
C LEU A 30 -3.93 -7.52 4.95
N VAL A 31 -4.64 -7.00 3.95
CA VAL A 31 -6.11 -7.03 3.87
C VAL A 31 -6.63 -8.45 3.64
N ALA A 32 -5.96 -9.23 2.80
CA ALA A 32 -6.30 -10.65 2.61
C ALA A 32 -6.14 -11.42 3.93
N LEU A 33 -5.02 -11.20 4.64
CA LEU A 33 -4.76 -11.82 5.94
C LEU A 33 -5.83 -11.46 6.99
N ALA A 34 -6.29 -10.20 7.01
CA ALA A 34 -7.37 -9.75 7.87
C ALA A 34 -8.68 -10.51 7.60
N ARG A 35 -9.02 -10.71 6.32
CA ARG A 35 -10.22 -11.47 5.91
C ARG A 35 -10.12 -12.93 6.32
N ASP A 36 -8.97 -13.56 6.09
CA ASP A 36 -8.73 -14.95 6.46
C ASP A 36 -8.80 -15.17 7.98
N ALA A 37 -8.35 -14.20 8.78
CA ALA A 37 -8.50 -14.22 10.23
C ALA A 37 -9.96 -14.08 10.72
N GLY A 38 -10.88 -13.73 9.81
CA GLY A 38 -12.30 -13.51 10.08
C GLY A 38 -12.64 -12.07 10.48
N MET A 39 -11.79 -11.10 10.13
CA MET A 39 -12.11 -9.68 10.32
C MET A 39 -12.96 -9.16 9.14
N LEU A 40 -13.89 -8.26 9.45
CA LEU A 40 -14.64 -7.52 8.45
C LEU A 40 -13.78 -6.38 7.92
N VAL A 41 -13.52 -6.38 6.62
CA VAL A 41 -12.84 -5.28 5.93
C VAL A 41 -13.88 -4.51 5.11
N THR A 42 -14.15 -3.27 5.50
CA THR A 42 -14.98 -2.33 4.74
C THR A 42 -14.09 -1.33 4.03
N LEU A 43 -14.36 -1.10 2.74
CA LEU A 43 -13.75 -0.01 2.01
C LEU A 43 -14.53 1.26 2.33
N ASP A 44 -14.00 2.13 3.19
CA ASP A 44 -14.71 3.33 3.61
C ASP A 44 -13.85 4.58 3.37
N GLY A 45 -13.71 4.91 2.09
CA GLY A 45 -13.29 6.24 1.64
C GLY A 45 -12.00 6.29 0.84
N GLN A 46 -11.96 7.27 -0.06
CA GLN A 46 -10.74 7.78 -0.68
C GLN A 46 -10.70 9.28 -0.42
N ILE A 47 -9.62 9.76 0.21
CA ILE A 47 -9.42 11.20 0.44
C ILE A 47 -8.17 11.60 -0.36
N GLY A 48 -8.39 12.43 -1.38
CA GLY A 48 -7.34 12.75 -2.36
C GLY A 48 -6.86 11.50 -3.10
N ARG A 49 -5.56 11.19 -2.98
CA ARG A 49 -4.93 10.01 -3.62
C ARG A 49 -4.84 8.80 -2.69
N GLU A 50 -5.23 8.94 -1.43
CA GLU A 50 -5.10 7.89 -0.42
C GLU A 50 -6.41 7.13 -0.26
N ARG A 51 -6.33 5.80 -0.25
CA ARG A 51 -7.45 4.88 -0.08
C ARG A 51 -7.44 4.36 1.34
N TYR A 52 -8.60 4.42 2.00
CA TYR A 52 -8.75 3.99 3.38
C TYR A 52 -9.57 2.70 3.42
N GLU A 53 -9.09 1.77 4.24
CA GLU A 53 -9.79 0.53 4.56
C GLU A 53 -10.02 0.48 6.07
N SER A 54 -11.26 0.20 6.47
CA SER A 54 -11.62 -0.02 7.86
C SER A 54 -11.66 -1.52 8.13
N VAL A 55 -10.93 -1.97 9.14
CA VAL A 55 -10.87 -3.37 9.55
C VAL A 55 -11.43 -3.50 10.95
N THR A 56 -12.49 -4.28 11.11
CA THR A 56 -13.23 -4.42 12.37
C THR A 56 -13.53 -5.89 12.68
N GLY A 57 -13.67 -6.23 13.95
CA GLY A 57 -13.96 -7.59 14.37
C GLY A 57 -13.93 -7.77 15.89
N SER A 58 -14.19 -8.99 16.34
CA SER A 58 -14.04 -9.38 17.74
C SER A 58 -12.56 -9.41 18.17
N ILE A 59 -12.31 -9.41 19.49
CA ILE A 59 -10.96 -9.63 20.02
C ILE A 59 -10.40 -11.01 19.63
N ALA A 60 -11.26 -12.03 19.53
CA ALA A 60 -10.84 -13.37 19.13
C ALA A 60 -10.32 -13.41 17.67
N THR A 61 -10.95 -12.66 16.77
CA THR A 61 -10.52 -12.54 15.37
C THR A 61 -9.25 -11.69 15.25
N LEU A 62 -9.11 -10.64 16.07
CA LEU A 62 -7.87 -9.86 16.15
C LEU A 62 -6.69 -10.71 16.63
N ALA A 63 -6.90 -11.57 17.63
CA ALA A 63 -5.86 -12.47 18.14
C ALA A 63 -5.39 -13.47 17.07
N ARG A 64 -6.31 -13.99 16.24
CA ARG A 64 -5.97 -14.85 15.10
C ARG A 64 -5.17 -14.10 14.04
N PHE A 65 -5.57 -12.88 13.72
CA PHE A 65 -4.84 -12.03 12.77
C PHE A 65 -3.41 -11.77 13.24
N ALA A 66 -3.21 -11.40 14.50
CA ALA A 66 -1.87 -11.14 15.05
C ALA A 66 -0.94 -12.38 14.95
N GLN A 67 -1.48 -13.57 15.24
CA GLN A 67 -0.74 -14.83 15.06
C GLN A 67 -0.38 -15.08 13.61
N ALA A 68 -1.34 -14.90 12.69
CA ALA A 68 -1.12 -15.08 11.27
C ALA A 68 -0.09 -14.07 10.71
N LEU A 69 -0.10 -12.83 11.20
CA LEU A 69 0.84 -11.78 10.81
C LEU A 69 2.26 -12.13 11.22
N GLN A 70 2.45 -12.63 12.45
CA GLN A 70 3.75 -13.05 12.95
C GLN A 70 4.32 -14.23 12.14
N LEU A 71 3.47 -15.17 11.71
CA LEU A 71 3.86 -16.31 10.88
C LEU A 71 4.18 -15.91 9.44
N ALA A 72 3.43 -14.95 8.89
CA ALA A 72 3.59 -14.51 7.51
C ALA A 72 4.86 -13.65 7.29
N GLY A 73 5.46 -13.12 8.36
CA GLY A 73 6.63 -12.23 8.26
C GLY A 73 6.34 -10.91 7.54
N ILE A 74 5.06 -10.56 7.37
CA ILE A 74 4.64 -9.29 6.77
C ILE A 74 4.99 -8.19 7.74
N LYS A 75 5.76 -7.21 7.27
CA LYS A 75 6.06 -6.01 8.05
C LYS A 75 4.93 -5.01 7.84
N ALA A 76 4.13 -4.79 8.87
CA ALA A 76 3.27 -3.62 8.90
C ALA A 76 4.17 -2.36 8.91
N ALA A 77 3.92 -1.46 7.96
CA ALA A 77 4.68 -0.22 7.77
C ALA A 77 4.54 0.74 8.96
#